data_AF-A0A0R2C604-F1
#
_entry.id   AF-A0A0R2C604-F1
#
_cell.length_a   1.000
_cell.length_b   1.000
_cell.length_c   1.000
_cell.angle_alpha   90.00
_cell.angle_beta   90.00
_cell.angle_gamma   90.00
#
_symmetry.space_group_name_H-M   'P 1'
#
loop_
_entity.id
_entity.type
_entity.pdbx_description
1 polymer ?
#
loop_
_entity_poly.entity_id
_entity_poly.type
_entity_poly.pdbx_seq_one_letter_code
_entity_poly.pdbx_strand_id
1 'polypeptide(L)'
;MMTSTLTVVGREVFIDDYNEEIDNDYRLDPDEILQDMVELMEESPESYQHLHIDSEQTNDGMNKLFSFTSYECEDGLRLSYLGVSDE
;
A
#
# COMPACT_ATOMS: atom_id res chain seq x y z
N MET A 1 6.74 -3.95 21.89
CA MET A 1 5.76 -3.37 20.96
C MET A 1 4.97 -4.55 20.42
N MET A 2 3.66 -4.58 20.65
CA MET A 2 2.82 -5.61 20.04
C MET A 2 2.81 -5.30 18.56
N THR A 3 3.41 -6.15 17.75
CA THR A 3 3.14 -6.18 16.31
C THR A 3 1.66 -6.51 16.18
N SER A 4 0.82 -5.49 16.03
CA SER A 4 -0.58 -5.66 15.66
C SER A 4 -0.56 -6.48 14.37
N THR A 5 -0.98 -7.74 14.43
CA THR A 5 -1.16 -8.59 13.23
C THR A 5 -2.35 -8.05 12.46
N LEU A 6 -2.16 -6.89 11.83
CA LEU A 6 -3.20 -6.20 11.11
C LEU A 6 -3.47 -6.95 9.81
N THR A 7 -4.75 -7.19 9.53
CA THR A 7 -5.15 -7.93 8.33
C THR A 7 -5.15 -6.96 7.15
N VAL A 8 -4.18 -7.12 6.24
CA VAL A 8 -4.16 -6.41 4.96
C VAL A 8 -4.95 -7.22 3.93
N VAL A 9 -6.13 -6.73 3.55
CA VAL A 9 -6.95 -7.29 2.49
C VAL A 9 -6.38 -6.86 1.14
N GLY A 10 -6.11 -7.82 0.26
CA GLY A 10 -5.52 -7.55 -1.04
C GLY A 10 -3.99 -7.45 -1.03
N ARG A 11 -3.30 -7.89 0.03
CA ARG A 11 -1.82 -7.91 0.12
C ARG A 11 -1.17 -8.55 -1.09
N GLU A 12 -1.61 -9.74 -1.49
CA GLU A 12 -1.03 -10.45 -2.65
C GLU A 12 -1.23 -9.69 -3.95
N VAL A 13 -2.40 -9.06 -4.13
CA VAL A 13 -2.70 -8.24 -5.32
C VAL A 13 -1.81 -7.00 -5.35
N PHE A 14 -1.68 -6.30 -4.22
CA PHE A 14 -0.78 -5.16 -4.10
C PHE A 14 0.68 -5.54 -4.42
N ILE A 15 1.16 -6.66 -3.89
CA ILE A 15 2.53 -7.13 -4.14
C ILE A 15 2.72 -7.45 -5.62
N ASP A 16 1.74 -8.06 -6.27
CA ASP A 16 1.79 -8.38 -7.70
C ASP A 16 1.83 -7.10 -8.56
N ASP A 17 0.87 -6.18 -8.35
CA ASP A 17 0.83 -4.87 -9.02
C ASP A 17 2.12 -4.07 -8.79
N TYR A 18 2.60 -3.99 -7.55
CA TYR A 18 3.85 -3.27 -7.23
C TYR A 18 5.06 -3.92 -7.91
N ASN A 19 5.11 -5.26 -8.02
CA ASN A 19 6.19 -5.94 -8.72
C ASN A 19 6.08 -5.83 -10.25
N GLU A 20 4.90 -5.62 -10.80
CA GLU A 20 4.70 -5.43 -12.24
C GLU A 20 5.04 -4.00 -12.65
N GLU A 21 4.59 -3.01 -11.87
CA GLU A 21 4.64 -1.61 -12.26
C GLU A 21 5.98 -0.92 -11.95
N ILE A 22 6.69 -1.38 -10.92
CA ILE A 22 7.89 -0.71 -10.38
C ILE A 22 9.17 -1.31 -10.97
N ASP A 23 10.08 -0.42 -11.39
CA ASP A 23 11.39 -0.82 -11.88
C ASP A 23 12.20 -1.51 -10.77
N ASN A 24 12.96 -2.54 -11.15
CA ASN A 24 13.67 -3.37 -10.18
C ASN A 24 14.73 -2.59 -9.38
N ASP A 25 15.33 -1.55 -9.96
CA ASP A 25 16.36 -0.73 -9.31
C ASP A 25 15.78 0.16 -8.18
N TYR A 26 14.49 0.49 -8.28
CA TYR A 26 13.77 1.36 -7.33
C TYR A 26 12.84 0.60 -6.39
N ARG A 27 12.69 -0.72 -6.60
CA ARG A 27 11.75 -1.55 -5.87
C ARG A 27 12.14 -1.70 -4.40
N LEU A 28 11.27 -1.24 -3.51
CA LEU A 28 11.39 -1.48 -2.07
C LEU A 28 10.66 -2.76 -1.67
N ASP A 29 10.88 -3.21 -0.44
CA ASP A 29 10.13 -4.33 0.12
C ASP A 29 8.65 -3.94 0.30
N PRO A 30 7.70 -4.58 -0.43
CA PRO A 30 6.30 -4.20 -0.39
C PRO A 30 5.66 -4.47 0.97
N ASP A 31 6.21 -5.42 1.74
CA ASP A 31 5.79 -5.66 3.11
C ASP A 31 6.16 -4.51 4.06
N GLU A 32 7.32 -3.86 3.87
CA GLU A 32 7.69 -2.68 4.66
C GLU A 32 6.79 -1.50 4.33
N ILE A 33 6.46 -1.31 3.05
CA ILE A 33 5.50 -0.27 2.62
C ILE A 33 4.12 -0.50 3.26
N LEU A 34 3.62 -1.74 3.23
CA LEU A 34 2.34 -2.07 3.86
C LEU A 34 2.37 -1.83 5.37
N GLN A 35 3.48 -2.13 6.04
CA GLN A 35 3.63 -1.86 7.46
C GLN A 35 3.59 -0.36 7.75
N ASP A 36 4.30 0.46 6.99
CA ASP A 36 4.28 1.93 7.15
C ASP A 36 2.86 2.49 6.95
N MET A 37 2.14 1.98 5.94
CA MET A 37 0.73 2.33 5.71
C MET A 37 -0.16 1.93 6.89
N VAL A 38 0.09 0.78 7.51
CA VAL A 38 -0.65 0.35 8.70
C VAL A 38 -0.38 1.29 9.87
N GLU A 39 0.88 1.64 10.14
CA GLU A 39 1.26 2.53 11.23
C GLU A 39 0.61 3.93 11.06
N LEU A 40 0.65 4.48 9.83
CA LEU A 40 -0.03 5.73 9.49
C LEU A 40 -1.54 5.67 9.73
N MET A 41 -2.17 4.54 9.43
CA MET A 41 -3.61 4.35 9.61
C MET A 41 -3.99 4.05 11.06
N GLU A 42 -3.10 3.49 11.88
CA GLU A 42 -3.33 3.42 13.33
C GLU A 42 -3.37 4.81 13.95
N GLU A 43 -2.59 5.77 13.42
CA GLU A 43 -2.67 7.18 13.81
C GLU A 43 -3.90 7.89 13.23
N SER A 44 -4.44 7.43 12.10
CA SER A 44 -5.57 8.04 11.39
C SER A 44 -6.47 6.99 10.70
N PRO A 45 -7.36 6.31 11.45
CA PRO A 45 -8.04 5.08 11.00
C PRO A 45 -9.16 5.28 9.97
N GLU A 46 -9.63 6.52 9.78
CA GLU A 46 -10.71 6.88 8.84
C GLU A 46 -10.19 7.70 7.65
N SER A 47 -9.05 7.32 7.08
CA SER A 47 -8.43 8.03 5.95
C SER A 47 -8.25 7.14 4.72
N TYR A 48 -8.34 7.77 3.54
CA TYR A 48 -7.82 7.20 2.30
C TYR A 48 -6.34 7.56 2.20
N GLN A 49 -5.49 6.55 2.12
CA GLN A 49 -4.06 6.75 1.92
C GLN A 49 -3.68 6.32 0.52
N HIS A 50 -2.71 7.03 -0.03
CA HIS A 50 -2.21 6.77 -1.36
C HIS A 50 -0.69 6.69 -1.32
N LEU A 51 -0.14 5.68 -1.97
CA LEU A 51 1.28 5.60 -2.27
C LEU A 51 1.47 6.10 -3.70
N HIS A 52 2.13 7.25 -3.81
CA HIS A 52 2.48 7.85 -5.09
C HIS A 52 3.87 7.39 -5.49
N ILE A 53 3.98 6.83 -6.69
CA ILE A 53 5.23 6.47 -7.32
C ILE A 53 5.42 7.36 -8.54
N ASP A 54 6.55 8.05 -8.59
CA ASP A 54 6.89 8.87 -9.75
C ASP A 54 7.27 8.00 -10.96
N SER A 55 6.93 8.49 -12.14
CA SER A 55 7.28 7.94 -13.45
C SER A 55 8.72 7.42 -13.54
N GLU A 56 9.69 8.10 -12.91
CA GLU A 56 11.10 7.69 -12.94
C GLU A 56 11.37 6.31 -12.30
N GLN A 57 10.48 5.86 -11.40
CA GLN A 57 10.60 4.61 -10.64
C GLN A 57 9.76 3.47 -11.26
N THR A 58 9.09 3.72 -12.38
CA THR A 58 8.10 2.80 -12.98
C THR A 58 8.59 2.23 -14.30
N ASN A 59 8.17 1.01 -14.63
CA ASN A 59 8.57 0.33 -15.86
C ASN A 59 8.05 1.02 -17.13
N ASP A 60 6.87 1.65 -17.07
CA ASP A 60 6.21 2.30 -18.20
C ASP A 60 6.52 3.81 -18.32
N GLY A 61 7.20 4.39 -17.31
CA GLY A 61 7.49 5.82 -17.27
C GLY A 61 6.26 6.70 -17.03
N MET A 62 5.23 6.16 -16.36
CA MET A 62 4.02 6.87 -15.95
C MET A 62 3.90 6.88 -14.43
N ASN A 63 3.36 7.96 -13.87
CA ASN A 63 3.12 8.01 -12.42
C ASN A 63 2.09 6.94 -12.04
N LYS A 64 2.33 6.28 -10.90
CA LYS A 64 1.43 5.24 -10.37
C LYS A 64 0.90 5.64 -9.00
N LEU A 65 -0.41 5.50 -8.84
CA LEU A 65 -1.12 5.81 -7.62
C LEU A 65 -1.75 4.54 -7.02
N PHE A 66 -1.13 4.01 -5.98
CA PHE A 66 -1.66 2.86 -5.25
C PHE A 66 -2.59 3.33 -4.14
N SER A 67 -3.85 2.94 -4.21
CA SER A 67 -4.90 3.42 -3.32
C SER A 67 -5.21 2.43 -2.21
N PHE A 68 -5.29 2.92 -0.97
CA PHE A 68 -5.62 2.14 0.22
C PHE A 68 -6.72 2.81 1.02
N THR A 69 -7.55 2.00 1.66
CA THR A 69 -8.51 2.45 2.67
C THR A 69 -8.34 1.64 3.93
N SER A 70 -8.48 2.28 5.08
CA SER A 70 -8.62 1.59 6.35
C SER A 70 -10.01 1.75 6.92
N TYR A 71 -10.41 0.81 7.77
CA TYR A 71 -11.59 0.95 8.61
C TYR A 71 -11.42 0.14 9.89
N GLU A 72 -11.93 0.67 10.99
CA GLU A 72 -11.97 -0.05 12.26
C GLU A 72 -13.08 -1.11 12.23
N CYS A 73 -12.75 -2.33 12.65
CA CYS A 73 -13.67 -3.45 12.74
C CYS A 73 -13.58 -4.08 14.15
N GLU A 74 -14.46 -5.03 14.46
CA GLU A 74 -14.49 -5.69 15.78
C GLU A 74 -13.17 -6.42 16.12
N ASP A 75 -12.41 -6.82 15.09
CA ASP A 75 -11.10 -7.50 15.21
C ASP A 75 -9.91 -6.52 15.22
N GLY A 76 -10.17 -5.21 15.11
CA GLY A 76 -9.16 -4.15 15.01
C GLY A 76 -9.20 -3.41 13.66
N LEU A 77 -8.16 -2.61 13.41
CA LEU A 77 -8.01 -1.88 12.16
C LEU A 77 -7.79 -2.87 11.00
N ARG A 78 -8.43 -2.62 9.87
CA ARG A 78 -8.24 -3.39 8.64
C ARG A 78 -7.83 -2.47 7.51
N LEU A 79 -6.71 -2.79 6.87
CA LEU A 79 -6.24 -2.10 5.66
C LEU A 79 -6.73 -2.88 4.43
N SER A 80 -7.30 -2.20 3.46
CA SER A 80 -7.73 -2.78 2.19
C SER A 80 -7.08 -2.04 1.03
N TYR A 81 -6.40 -2.80 0.16
CA TYR A 81 -5.90 -2.29 -1.10
C TYR A 81 -7.03 -2.19 -2.12
N LEU A 82 -7.11 -1.06 -2.82
CA LEU A 82 -8.19 -0.76 -3.77
C LEU A 82 -7.75 -0.95 -5.23
N GLY A 83 -6.44 -0.85 -5.51
CA GLY A 83 -5.88 -0.94 -6.85
C GLY A 83 -4.85 0.15 -7.13
N VAL A 84 -4.24 0.06 -8.31
CA VAL A 84 -3.33 1.06 -8.87
C VAL A 84 -4.03 1.82 -9.99
N SER A 85 -3.63 3.07 -10.23
CA SER A 85 -4.08 3.87 -11.35
C SER A 85 -2.93 4.70 -11.91
N ASP A 86 -2.97 4.95 -13.21
CA ASP A 86 -2.04 5.84 -13.91
C ASP A 86 -2.45 7.30 -13.69
N GLU A 87 -1.50 8.17 -13.34
CA GLU A 87 -1.70 9.63 -13.22
C GLU A 87 -1.10 10.44 -14.37
#